data_AF-A0A5C7P7R6-F1
#
_entry.id   AF-A0A5C7P7R6-F1
#
_cell.length_a   1.000
_cell.length_b   1.000
_cell.length_c   1.000
_cell.angle_alpha   90.00
_cell.angle_beta   90.00
_cell.angle_gamma   90.00
#
_symmetry.space_group_name_H-M   'P 1'
#
loop_
_entity.id
_entity.type
_entity.pdbx_description
1 polymer ?
#
loop_
_entity_poly.entity_id
_entity_poly.type
_entity_poly.pdbx_seq_one_letter_code
_entity_poly.pdbx_strand_id
1 'polypeptide(L)'
;MKPEEINRRIAVLCGWQEYRSEHRNEMRWRGLDGHNWLKPPDYWNDLNACREFEKRMAIKEQNDYAWMIRGLRAGGSDDFQIITTPAEHRCEAFLKMKGQYEE
;
A
#
# COMPACT_ATOMS: atom_id res chain seq x y z
N MET A 1 -0.67 -3.65 12.98
CA MET A 1 -0.46 -4.76 11.98
C MET A 1 1.03 -5.08 11.70
N LYS A 2 1.37 -6.28 11.17
CA LYS A 2 2.75 -6.64 10.73
C LYS A 2 3.05 -6.17 9.30
N PRO A 3 4.31 -5.82 8.94
CA PRO A 3 4.69 -5.37 7.59
C PRO A 3 4.28 -6.31 6.45
N GLU A 4 4.41 -7.63 6.66
CA GLU A 4 4.06 -8.64 5.64
C GLU A 4 2.56 -8.62 5.29
N GLU A 5 1.70 -8.44 6.31
CA GLU A 5 0.26 -8.35 6.12
C GLU A 5 -0.13 -7.02 5.46
N ILE A 6 0.57 -5.93 5.79
CA ILE A 6 0.37 -4.63 5.13
C ILE A 6 0.70 -4.72 3.65
N ASN A 7 1.88 -5.27 3.31
CA ASN A 7 2.29 -5.50 1.92
C ASN A 7 1.28 -6.35 1.15
N ARG A 8 0.79 -7.43 1.77
CA ARG A 8 -0.23 -8.31 1.21
C ARG A 8 -1.54 -7.57 0.93
N ARG A 9 -2.09 -6.84 1.90
CA ARG A 9 -3.35 -6.09 1.72
C ARG A 9 -3.22 -5.03 0.63
N ILE A 10 -2.11 -4.28 0.61
CA ILE A 10 -1.84 -3.29 -0.43
C ILE A 10 -1.73 -3.94 -1.80
N ALA A 11 -1.03 -5.07 -1.93
CA ALA A 11 -0.94 -5.81 -3.18
C ALA A 11 -2.33 -6.17 -3.72
N VAL A 12 -3.21 -6.74 -2.88
CA VAL A 12 -4.59 -7.07 -3.28
C VAL A 12 -5.37 -5.82 -3.71
N LEU A 13 -5.29 -4.72 -2.95
CA LEU A 13 -5.94 -3.45 -3.30
C LEU A 13 -5.42 -2.84 -4.62
N CYS A 14 -4.17 -3.13 -4.95
CA CYS A 14 -3.56 -2.71 -6.21
C CYS A 14 -3.95 -3.59 -7.41
N GLY A 15 -4.71 -4.67 -7.17
CA GLY A 15 -5.17 -5.61 -8.20
C GLY A 15 -4.29 -6.85 -8.36
N TRP A 16 -3.33 -7.09 -7.46
CA TRP A 16 -2.55 -8.33 -7.47
C TRP A 16 -3.43 -9.50 -7.06
N GLN A 17 -3.25 -10.65 -7.73
CA GLN A 17 -4.02 -11.84 -7.42
C GLN A 17 -3.19 -12.78 -6.57
N GLU A 18 -3.71 -13.07 -5.38
CA GLU A 18 -3.13 -14.05 -4.49
C GLU A 18 -3.53 -15.46 -4.91
N TYR A 19 -2.56 -16.36 -4.96
CA TYR A 19 -2.77 -17.77 -5.22
C TYR A 19 -2.07 -18.60 -4.15
N ARG A 20 -2.85 -19.37 -3.40
CA ARG A 20 -2.34 -20.34 -2.44
C ARG A 20 -2.33 -21.72 -3.10
N SER A 21 -1.14 -22.29 -3.27
CA SER A 21 -1.04 -23.68 -3.72
C SER A 21 -1.47 -24.61 -2.59
N GLU A 22 -2.32 -25.59 -2.89
CA GLU A 22 -2.75 -26.59 -1.90
C GLU A 22 -1.62 -27.59 -1.57
N HIS A 23 -0.65 -27.76 -2.47
CA HIS A 23 0.40 -28.79 -2.37
C HIS A 23 1.76 -28.28 -1.91
N ARG A 24 1.99 -26.98 -2.08
CA ARG A 24 3.19 -26.31 -1.58
C ARG A 24 2.65 -25.22 -0.69
N ASN A 25 2.98 -25.21 0.61
CA ASN A 25 2.55 -24.19 1.56
C ASN A 25 3.24 -22.83 1.25
N GLU A 26 3.19 -22.42 -0.01
CA GLU A 26 3.82 -21.28 -0.65
C GLU A 26 2.72 -20.39 -1.21
N MET A 27 2.75 -19.12 -0.84
CA MET A 27 1.91 -18.10 -1.44
C MET A 27 2.57 -17.58 -2.71
N ARG A 28 1.83 -17.59 -3.82
CA ARG A 28 2.25 -17.05 -5.10
C ARG A 28 1.36 -15.89 -5.48
N TRP A 29 1.90 -15.02 -6.30
CA TRP A 29 1.21 -13.82 -6.75
C TRP A 29 1.24 -13.76 -8.27
N ARG A 30 0.10 -13.41 -8.86
CA ARG A 30 0.07 -13.01 -10.26
C ARG A 30 0.12 -11.50 -10.36
N GLY A 31 0.90 -11.04 -11.34
CA GLY A 31 0.93 -9.65 -11.75
C GLY A 31 -0.45 -9.16 -12.18
N LEU A 32 -0.54 -7.86 -12.41
CA LEU A 32 -1.78 -7.15 -12.74
C LEU A 32 -2.37 -7.56 -14.09
N ASP A 33 -1.51 -8.10 -14.96
CA ASP A 33 -1.87 -8.69 -16.24
C ASP A 33 -2.48 -10.10 -16.07
N GLY A 34 -2.39 -10.72 -14.89
CA GLY A 34 -2.91 -12.05 -14.61
C GLY A 34 -2.14 -13.19 -15.29
N HIS A 35 -1.08 -12.87 -16.04
CA HIS A 35 -0.33 -13.84 -16.85
C HIS A 35 0.98 -14.28 -16.20
N ASN A 36 1.65 -13.36 -15.50
CA ASN A 36 2.98 -13.60 -14.97
C ASN A 36 2.97 -13.86 -13.46
N TRP A 37 3.70 -14.90 -13.02
CA TRP A 37 3.99 -15.14 -11.61
C TRP A 37 5.11 -14.21 -11.16
N LEU A 38 4.76 -13.16 -10.44
CA LEU A 38 5.68 -12.10 -10.01
C LEU A 38 5.56 -11.91 -8.50
N LYS A 39 6.63 -11.47 -7.85
CA LYS A 39 6.55 -11.06 -6.45
C LYS A 39 5.95 -9.64 -6.39
N PRO A 40 4.99 -9.36 -5.51
CA PRO A 40 4.51 -8.00 -5.31
C PRO A 40 5.65 -7.12 -4.80
N PRO A 41 5.64 -5.82 -5.13
CA PRO A 41 6.57 -4.85 -4.58
C PRO A 41 6.57 -4.82 -3.05
N ASP A 42 7.69 -4.44 -2.46
CA ASP A 42 7.79 -4.23 -1.01
C ASP A 42 7.33 -2.81 -0.66
N TYR A 43 6.01 -2.61 -0.59
CA TYR A 43 5.40 -1.31 -0.29
C TYR A 43 5.83 -0.75 1.07
N TRP A 44 6.04 -1.60 2.08
CA TRP A 44 6.41 -1.15 3.43
C TRP A 44 7.79 -0.49 3.47
N ASN A 45 8.76 -1.00 2.70
CA ASN A 45 10.15 -0.52 2.73
C ASN A 45 10.55 0.33 1.52
N ASP A 46 9.82 0.28 0.40
CA ASP A 46 10.19 0.97 -0.85
C ASP A 46 9.19 2.07 -1.22
N LEU A 47 9.65 3.32 -1.20
CA LEU A 47 8.87 4.48 -1.65
C LEU A 47 8.50 4.42 -3.14
N ASN A 48 9.33 3.79 -3.97
CA ASN A 48 9.00 3.62 -5.39
C ASN A 48 7.84 2.64 -5.57
N ALA A 49 7.77 1.60 -4.73
CA ALA A 49 6.61 0.71 -4.68
C ALA A 49 5.35 1.47 -4.25
N CYS A 50 5.44 2.36 -3.24
CA CYS A 50 4.30 3.19 -2.85
C CYS A 50 3.76 4.03 -4.02
N ARG A 51 4.66 4.56 -4.84
CA ARG A 51 4.30 5.40 -5.98
C ARG A 51 3.41 4.67 -7.00
N GLU A 52 3.50 3.36 -7.10
CA GLU A 52 2.67 2.57 -8.03
C GLU A 52 1.20 2.57 -7.63
N PHE A 53 0.88 2.53 -6.32
CA PHE A 53 -0.51 2.63 -5.87
C PHE A 53 -1.00 4.09 -5.87
N GLU A 54 -0.12 5.05 -5.58
CA GLU A 54 -0.43 6.48 -5.64
C GLU A 54 -0.86 6.93 -7.03
N LYS A 55 -0.18 6.44 -8.09
CA LYS A 55 -0.54 6.72 -9.49
C LYS A 55 -1.94 6.22 -9.87
N ARG A 56 -2.46 5.22 -9.18
CA ARG A 56 -3.74 4.57 -9.49
C ARG A 56 -4.90 5.13 -8.69
N MET A 57 -4.61 5.93 -7.65
CA MET A 57 -5.65 6.58 -6.87
C MET A 57 -6.38 7.63 -7.70
N ALA A 58 -7.70 7.65 -7.60
CA ALA A 58 -8.49 8.73 -8.16
C ALA A 58 -8.18 10.04 -7.43
N ILE A 59 -8.35 11.19 -8.09
CA ILE A 59 -8.07 12.53 -7.52
C ILE A 59 -8.78 12.72 -6.17
N LYS A 60 -10.03 12.24 -6.04
CA LYS A 60 -10.77 12.30 -4.78
C LYS A 60 -10.07 11.54 -3.65
N GLU A 61 -9.54 10.35 -3.95
CA GLU A 61 -8.83 9.51 -2.99
C GLU A 61 -7.46 10.10 -2.62
N GLN A 62 -6.79 10.81 -3.55
CA GLN A 62 -5.54 11.48 -3.24
C GLN A 62 -5.68 12.55 -2.15
N ASN A 63 -6.82 13.26 -2.12
CA ASN A 63 -7.10 14.22 -1.04
C ASN A 63 -7.31 13.52 0.31
N ASP A 64 -8.11 12.45 0.34
CA ASP A 64 -8.35 11.68 1.57
C ASP A 64 -7.04 11.07 2.08
N TYR A 65 -6.21 10.54 1.17
CA TYR A 65 -4.89 10.02 1.45
C TYR A 65 -3.95 11.08 2.05
N ALA A 66 -3.90 12.28 1.46
CA ALA A 66 -3.13 13.39 1.99
C ALA A 66 -3.57 13.79 3.40
N TRP A 67 -4.87 13.79 3.67
CA TRP A 67 -5.42 14.02 5.01
C TRP A 67 -5.01 12.94 6.01
N MET A 68 -5.02 11.67 5.61
CA MET A 68 -4.56 10.57 6.48
C MET A 68 -3.07 10.71 6.83
N ILE A 69 -2.22 11.07 5.86
CA ILE A 69 -0.79 11.32 6.12
C ILE A 69 -0.60 12.45 7.13
N ARG A 70 -1.33 13.57 6.97
CA ARG A 70 -1.27 14.70 7.92
C ARG A 70 -1.67 14.28 9.33
N GLY A 71 -2.70 13.44 9.45
CA GLY A 71 -3.16 12.93 10.75
C GLY A 71 -2.13 12.04 11.46
N LEU A 72 -1.29 11.33 10.70
CA LEU A 72 -0.25 10.45 11.25
C LEU A 72 0.98 11.23 11.76
N ARG A 73 1.28 12.41 11.20
CA ARG A 73 2.39 13.24 11.68
C ARG A 73 1.88 14.31 12.64
N ALA A 74 2.12 14.11 13.93
CA ALA A 74 1.91 15.14 14.94
C ALA A 74 2.84 16.34 14.66
N GLY A 75 2.34 17.41 14.04
CA GLY A 75 3.13 18.64 13.92
C GLY A 75 2.88 19.60 12.76
N GLY A 76 1.65 19.72 12.25
CA GLY A 76 1.25 20.93 11.50
C GLY A 76 0.97 20.72 10.01
N SER A 77 0.29 21.72 9.44
CA SER A 77 -0.27 21.77 8.08
C SER A 77 0.79 21.98 6.98
N ASP A 78 1.94 21.33 7.10
CA ASP A 78 3.00 21.49 6.10
C ASP A 78 2.76 20.53 4.94
N ASP A 79 2.44 21.08 3.78
CA ASP A 79 2.18 20.33 2.55
C ASP A 79 3.39 19.48 2.12
N PHE A 80 4.61 19.84 2.57
CA PHE A 80 5.83 19.05 2.33
C PHE A 80 5.88 17.72 3.11
N GLN A 81 4.98 17.50 4.07
CA GLN A 81 4.94 16.25 4.83
C GLN A 81 4.71 15.05 3.93
N ILE A 82 3.88 15.15 2.89
CA ILE A 82 3.61 14.03 1.97
C ILE A 82 4.90 13.57 1.29
N ILE A 83 5.74 14.52 0.85
CA ILE A 83 6.99 14.24 0.14
C ILE A 83 8.00 13.56 1.06
N THR A 84 8.07 13.97 2.32
CA THR A 84 9.02 13.45 3.32
C THR A 84 8.48 12.28 4.15
N THR A 85 7.25 11.81 3.87
CA THR A 85 6.62 10.73 4.62
C THR A 85 7.26 9.38 4.24
N PRO A 86 7.71 8.58 5.23
CA PRO A 86 8.30 7.27 4.98
C PRO A 86 7.28 6.29 4.39
N ALA A 87 7.77 5.24 3.74
CA ALA A 87 6.95 4.22 3.09
C ALA A 87 5.94 3.56 4.05
N GLU A 88 6.33 3.36 5.31
CA GLU A 88 5.49 2.82 6.38
C GLU A 88 4.22 3.65 6.59
N HIS A 89 4.36 4.95 6.91
CA HIS A 89 3.22 5.85 7.10
C HIS A 89 2.40 6.04 5.82
N ARG A 90 3.02 5.97 4.64
CA ARG A 90 2.30 5.98 3.36
C ARG A 90 1.41 4.75 3.20
N CYS A 91 1.91 3.58 3.57
CA CYS A 91 1.15 2.33 3.56
C CYS A 91 0.00 2.37 4.57
N GLU A 92 0.27 2.84 5.79
CA GLU A 92 -0.75 3.00 6.83
C GLU A 92 -1.86 3.95 6.40
N ALA A 93 -1.51 5.13 5.88
CA ALA A 93 -2.46 6.12 5.40
C ALA A 93 -3.36 5.55 4.29
N PHE A 94 -2.77 4.79 3.36
CA PHE A 94 -3.52 4.16 2.26
C PHE A 94 -4.50 3.11 2.79
N LEU A 95 -4.08 2.26 3.72
CA LEU A 95 -4.95 1.26 4.34
C LEU A 95 -6.04 1.90 5.21
N LYS A 96 -5.72 2.97 5.97
CA LYS A 96 -6.70 3.72 6.78
C LYS A 96 -7.76 4.35 5.89
N MET A 97 -7.35 4.97 4.77
CA MET A 97 -8.27 5.53 3.79
C MET A 97 -9.23 4.47 3.21
N LYS A 98 -8.76 3.24 2.99
CA LYS A 98 -9.58 2.12 2.51
C LYS A 98 -10.34 1.38 3.62
N GLY A 99 -10.22 1.80 4.87
CA GLY A 99 -10.83 1.13 6.03
C GLY A 99 -10.29 -0.28 6.31
N GLN A 100 -9.08 -0.60 5.82
CA GLN A 100 -8.43 -1.91 5.97
C GLN A 100 -7.21 -1.88 6.90
N TYR A 101 -7.05 -0.81 7.68
CA TYR A 101 -6.00 -0.72 8.68
C TYR A 101 -6.54 -1.05 10.06
N GLU A 102 -5.92 -2.01 10.72
CA GLU A 102 -6.20 -2.38 12.11
C GLU A 102 -4.95 -2.05 12.94
N GLU A 103 -5.11 -1.25 14.00
CA GLU A 103 -4.02 -0.86 14.91
C GLU A 103 -3.32 -2.08 15.52
#